data_AF-A0A9E2YFL3-F1
#
_entry.id   AF-A0A9E2YFL3-F1
#
_cell.length_a   1.000
_cell.length_b   1.000
_cell.length_c   1.000
_cell.angle_alpha   90.00
_cell.angle_beta   90.00
_cell.angle_gamma   90.00
#
_symmetry.space_group_name_H-M   'P 1'
#
loop_
_entity.id
_entity.type
_entity.pdbx_description
1 polymer ?
#
loop_
_entity_poly.entity_id
_entity_poly.type
_entity_poly.pdbx_seq_one_letter_code
_entity_poly.pdbx_strand_id
1 'polypeptide(L)'
;MSLTEETASAAEPVAPPAVLADDGALGGFSPGGRVLLVWDAPNLDMGLGSILGRRPTAMERPRFDALGRWLLGLTAEVSAGRPGVVIEPEATVFTNIAPGSADVVRPWVDALRNVGFAVFAKPKIDEDSDV
;
A
#
# COMPACT_ATOMS: atom_id res chain seq x y z
N MET A 1 56.13 17.02 25.10
CA MET A 1 55.39 17.59 23.95
C MET A 1 54.26 16.59 23.69
N SER A 2 53.26 16.61 24.56
CA SER A 2 51.92 17.18 24.35
C SER A 2 50.95 16.10 23.86
N LEU A 3 50.12 15.68 24.81
CA LEU A 3 48.89 14.91 24.63
C LEU A 3 47.94 15.68 23.72
N THR A 4 47.31 15.00 22.78
CA THR A 4 46.04 15.42 22.19
C THR A 4 45.04 14.31 22.48
N GLU A 5 44.30 14.50 23.58
CA GLU A 5 43.03 13.82 23.85
C GLU A 5 42.01 14.29 22.81
N GLU A 6 41.50 13.35 22.03
CA GLU A 6 40.36 13.55 21.15
C GLU A 6 39.09 13.42 22.00
N THR A 7 38.51 14.56 22.37
CA THR A 7 37.24 14.64 23.09
C THR A 7 36.10 14.01 22.29
N ALA A 8 35.62 12.85 22.74
CA ALA A 8 34.37 12.26 22.29
C ALA A 8 33.20 13.18 22.71
N SER A 9 32.53 13.78 21.73
CA SER A 9 31.30 14.54 21.94
C SER A 9 30.16 13.57 22.28
N ALA A 10 29.77 13.51 23.55
CA ALA A 10 28.61 12.76 23.99
C ALA A 10 27.34 13.37 23.35
N ALA A 11 26.63 12.59 22.54
CA ALA A 11 25.36 12.99 21.95
C ALA A 11 24.28 13.07 23.05
N GLU A 12 23.60 14.22 23.10
CA GLU A 12 22.50 14.49 24.02
C GLU A 12 21.27 13.64 23.65
N PRO A 13 20.54 13.03 24.61
CA PRO A 13 19.41 12.19 24.29
C PRO A 13 18.23 13.05 23.81
N VAL A 14 17.80 12.82 22.58
CA VAL A 14 16.60 13.46 22.01
C VAL A 14 15.39 13.02 22.81
N ALA A 15 14.73 13.97 23.48
CA ALA A 15 13.48 13.71 24.18
C ALA A 15 12.38 13.28 23.19
N PRO A 16 11.53 12.30 23.53
CA PRO A 16 10.39 11.93 22.69
C PRO A 16 9.41 13.11 22.61
N PRO A 17 8.69 13.28 21.49
CA PRO A 17 7.78 14.40 21.33
C PRO A 17 6.68 14.33 22.40
N ALA A 18 6.43 15.47 23.06
CA ALA A 18 5.38 15.59 24.05
C ALA A 18 4.02 15.27 23.39
N VAL A 19 3.35 14.24 23.90
CA VAL A 19 1.93 14.00 23.62
C VAL A 19 1.15 15.18 24.19
N LEU A 20 0.65 16.05 23.31
CA LEU A 20 -0.25 17.12 23.68
C LEU A 20 -1.54 16.47 24.21
N ALA A 21 -1.78 16.64 25.51
CA ALA A 21 -3.03 16.25 26.13
C ALA A 21 -4.17 17.09 25.52
N ASP A 22 -5.20 16.40 25.07
CA ASP A 22 -6.37 16.95 24.38
C ASP A 22 -7.31 17.65 25.38
N ASP A 23 -7.26 18.99 25.42
CA ASP A 23 -8.22 19.83 26.15
C ASP A 23 -9.55 19.91 25.38
N GLY A 24 -10.34 18.84 25.44
CA GLY A 24 -11.79 18.83 25.69
C GLY A 24 -12.76 19.74 24.91
N ALA A 25 -12.42 20.35 23.77
CA ALA A 25 -13.35 21.26 23.07
C ALA A 25 -13.22 21.33 21.54
N LEU A 26 -12.96 20.21 20.87
CA LEU A 26 -13.25 20.04 19.44
C LEU A 26 -13.92 18.67 19.30
N GLY A 27 -15.10 18.61 18.66
CA GLY A 27 -15.85 17.37 18.46
C GLY A 27 -14.91 16.25 18.03
N GLY A 28 -14.84 15.20 18.86
CA GLY A 28 -13.78 14.20 18.82
C GLY A 28 -13.53 13.69 17.41
N PHE A 29 -12.34 13.99 16.88
CA PHE A 29 -11.79 13.24 15.76
C PHE A 29 -11.44 11.85 16.27
N SER A 30 -12.44 10.98 16.37
CA SER A 30 -12.18 9.54 16.38
C SER A 30 -11.50 9.23 15.05
N PRO A 31 -10.24 8.75 15.04
CA PRO A 31 -9.61 8.35 13.78
C PRO A 31 -10.54 7.31 13.14
N GLY A 32 -11.07 7.64 11.97
CA GLY A 32 -11.93 6.74 11.21
C GLY A 32 -11.21 5.41 10.98
N GLY A 33 -11.98 4.33 10.88
CA GLY A 33 -11.42 3.03 10.53
C GLY A 33 -11.11 2.94 9.05
N ARG A 34 -10.26 1.98 8.67
CA ARG A 34 -9.98 1.66 7.27
C ARG A 34 -10.10 0.17 7.04
N VAL A 35 -10.55 -0.21 5.85
CA VAL A 35 -10.38 -1.55 5.30
C VAL A 35 -9.40 -1.45 4.15
N LEU A 36 -8.30 -2.18 4.24
CA LEU A 36 -7.20 -2.10 3.28
C LEU A 36 -7.20 -3.31 2.35
N LEU A 37 -7.14 -3.06 1.04
CA LEU A 37 -6.78 -4.05 0.03
C LEU A 37 -5.37 -3.71 -0.47
N VAL A 38 -4.43 -4.64 -0.26
CA VAL A 38 -3.08 -4.57 -0.82
C VAL A 38 -2.93 -5.67 -1.85
N TRP A 39 -2.70 -5.28 -3.10
CA TRP A 39 -2.54 -6.18 -4.22
C TRP A 39 -1.09 -6.12 -4.72
N ASP A 40 -0.33 -7.17 -4.42
CA ASP A 40 0.96 -7.46 -5.01
C ASP A 40 0.78 -8.20 -6.34
N ALA A 41 0.80 -7.47 -7.46
CA ALA A 41 0.51 -8.05 -8.77
C ALA A 41 1.55 -9.10 -9.22
N PRO A 42 2.87 -8.86 -9.11
CA PRO A 42 3.89 -9.87 -9.44
C PRO A 42 3.71 -11.17 -8.66
N ASN A 43 3.53 -11.09 -7.33
CA ASN A 43 3.45 -12.30 -6.50
C ASN A 43 2.16 -13.11 -6.77
N LEU A 44 1.03 -12.43 -7.02
CA LEU A 44 -0.20 -13.12 -7.45
C LEU A 44 -0.03 -13.79 -8.83
N ASP A 45 0.60 -13.11 -9.79
CA ASP A 45 0.88 -13.68 -11.11
C ASP A 45 1.81 -14.91 -11.02
N MET A 46 2.82 -14.88 -10.14
CA MET A 46 3.71 -16.02 -9.87
C MET A 46 2.97 -17.20 -9.22
N GLY A 47 2.16 -16.92 -8.19
CA GLY A 47 1.36 -17.94 -7.51
C GLY A 47 0.39 -18.63 -8.47
N LEU A 48 -0.34 -17.86 -9.28
CA LEU A 48 -1.19 -18.39 -10.35
C LEU A 48 -0.38 -19.17 -11.38
N GLY A 49 0.80 -18.66 -11.75
CA GLY A 49 1.66 -19.31 -12.71
C GLY A 49 2.13 -20.70 -12.27
N SER A 50 2.40 -20.85 -10.97
CA SER A 50 2.79 -22.14 -10.38
C SER A 50 1.66 -23.18 -10.46
N ILE A 51 0.41 -22.75 -10.28
CA ILE A 51 -0.78 -23.61 -10.32
C ILE A 51 -1.13 -23.98 -11.77
N LEU A 52 -1.01 -23.04 -12.70
CA LEU A 52 -1.35 -23.23 -14.11
C LEU A 52 -0.23 -23.91 -14.91
N GLY A 53 0.99 -24.00 -14.36
CA GLY A 53 2.18 -24.48 -15.07
C GLY A 53 2.69 -23.54 -16.16
N ARG A 54 2.18 -22.31 -16.22
CA ARG A 54 2.54 -21.26 -17.19
C ARG A 54 2.14 -19.89 -16.68
N ARG A 55 2.66 -18.83 -17.28
CA ARG A 55 2.22 -17.46 -16.97
C ARG A 55 0.70 -17.31 -17.17
N PRO A 56 -0.04 -16.68 -16.24
CA PRO A 56 -1.47 -16.44 -16.43
C PRO A 56 -1.72 -15.48 -17.60
N THR A 57 -2.78 -15.75 -18.35
CA THR A 57 -3.34 -14.84 -19.34
C THR A 57 -4.13 -13.72 -18.66
N ALA A 58 -4.47 -12.67 -19.40
CA ALA A 58 -5.27 -11.57 -18.86
C ALA A 58 -6.63 -12.01 -18.27
N MET A 59 -7.23 -13.07 -18.81
CA MET A 59 -8.51 -13.61 -18.33
C MET A 59 -8.40 -14.42 -17.04
N GLU A 60 -7.20 -14.95 -16.75
CA GLU A 60 -6.93 -15.75 -15.55
C GLU A 60 -6.46 -14.89 -14.38
N ARG A 61 -6.05 -13.64 -14.65
CA ARG A 61 -5.68 -12.68 -13.62
C ARG A 61 -6.90 -12.20 -12.83
N PRO A 62 -6.71 -11.82 -11.55
CA PRO A 62 -7.78 -11.23 -10.76
C PRO A 62 -8.38 -10.00 -11.44
N ARG A 63 -9.71 -9.95 -11.45
CA ARG A 63 -10.46 -8.81 -11.98
C ARG A 63 -10.48 -7.67 -10.96
N PHE A 64 -9.92 -6.52 -11.31
CA PHE A 64 -9.87 -5.36 -10.40
C PHE A 64 -11.26 -4.88 -9.98
N ASP A 65 -12.25 -4.96 -10.88
CA ASP A 65 -13.62 -4.54 -10.61
C ASP A 65 -14.34 -5.49 -9.63
N ALA A 66 -13.99 -6.78 -9.66
CA ALA A 66 -14.47 -7.75 -8.70
C ALA A 66 -13.89 -7.50 -7.30
N LEU A 67 -12.58 -7.26 -7.22
CA LEU A 67 -11.89 -6.94 -5.97
C LEU A 67 -12.40 -5.62 -5.36
N GLY A 68 -12.61 -4.59 -6.19
CA GLY A 68 -13.15 -3.31 -5.72
C GLY A 68 -14.56 -3.47 -5.13
N ARG A 69 -15.45 -4.20 -5.80
CA ARG A 69 -16.81 -4.47 -5.29
C ARG A 69 -16.78 -5.27 -3.99
N TRP A 70 -15.90 -6.26 -3.90
CA TRP A 70 -15.71 -7.04 -2.68
C TRP A 70 -15.24 -6.16 -1.51
N LEU A 71 -14.26 -5.27 -1.75
CA LEU A 71 -13.76 -4.34 -0.73
C LEU A 71 -14.86 -3.42 -0.20
N LEU A 72 -15.73 -2.91 -1.09
CA LEU A 72 -16.87 -2.08 -0.68
C LEU A 72 -17.87 -2.86 0.19
N GLY A 73 -18.17 -4.11 -0.17
CA GLY A 73 -19.01 -4.99 0.64
C GLY A 73 -18.42 -5.26 2.03
N LEU A 74 -17.13 -5.64 2.07
CA LEU A 74 -16.41 -5.86 3.32
C LEU A 74 -16.38 -4.60 4.20
N THR A 75 -16.19 -3.43 3.59
CA THR A 75 -16.21 -2.15 4.31
C THR A 75 -17.59 -1.86 4.91
N ALA A 76 -18.66 -2.15 4.17
CA ALA A 76 -20.02 -2.00 4.67
C ALA A 76 -20.31 -2.96 5.85
N GLU A 77 -19.86 -4.21 5.77
CA GLU A 77 -19.99 -5.18 6.87
C GLU A 77 -19.22 -4.73 8.13
N VAL A 78 -17.98 -4.28 7.96
CA VAL A 78 -17.16 -3.75 9.06
C VAL A 78 -17.79 -2.50 9.68
N SER A 79 -18.33 -1.61 8.84
CA SER A 79 -19.02 -0.40 9.30
C SER A 79 -20.29 -0.71 10.09
N ALA A 80 -21.07 -1.71 9.68
CA ALA A 80 -22.29 -2.12 10.40
C ALA A 80 -21.99 -2.60 11.84
N GLY A 81 -20.82 -3.20 12.06
CA GLY A 81 -20.35 -3.62 13.38
C GLY A 81 -19.77 -2.50 14.25
N ARG A 82 -19.64 -1.27 13.73
CA ARG A 82 -19.03 -0.13 14.42
C ARG A 82 -19.85 1.16 14.27
N PRO A 83 -21.05 1.24 14.88
CA PRO A 83 -21.89 2.44 14.80
C PRO A 83 -21.17 3.68 15.32
N GLY A 84 -21.32 4.81 14.63
CA GLY A 84 -20.67 6.07 14.99
C GLY A 84 -19.21 6.20 14.56
N VAL A 85 -18.63 5.18 13.90
CA VAL A 85 -17.29 5.24 13.32
C VAL A 85 -17.40 5.22 11.79
N VAL A 86 -16.79 6.20 11.13
CA VAL A 86 -16.64 6.20 9.68
C VAL A 86 -15.55 5.19 9.31
N ILE A 87 -15.88 4.24 8.44
CA ILE A 87 -14.94 3.24 7.92
C ILE A 87 -14.78 3.46 6.42
N GLU A 88 -13.56 3.75 5.97
CA GLU A 88 -13.26 4.03 4.56
C GLU A 88 -12.51 2.86 3.90
N PRO A 89 -12.83 2.51 2.65
CA PRO A 89 -12.06 1.55 1.88
C PRO A 89 -10.80 2.19 1.30
N GLU A 90 -9.70 1.46 1.27
CA GLU A 90 -8.48 1.88 0.57
C GLU A 90 -7.88 0.69 -0.18
N ALA A 91 -7.64 0.88 -1.47
CA ALA A 91 -7.12 -0.16 -2.34
C ALA A 91 -5.82 0.29 -3.00
N THR A 92 -4.78 -0.52 -2.88
CA THR A 92 -3.45 -0.24 -3.43
C THR A 92 -2.95 -1.43 -4.25
N VAL A 93 -2.43 -1.15 -5.45
CA VAL A 93 -1.77 -2.12 -6.33
C VAL A 93 -0.29 -1.82 -6.43
N PHE A 94 0.54 -2.82 -6.23
CA PHE A 94 1.98 -2.81 -6.48
C PHE A 94 2.28 -3.59 -7.76
N THR A 95 3.08 -2.99 -8.63
CA THR A 95 3.44 -3.61 -9.91
C THR A 95 4.83 -3.21 -10.35
N ASN A 96 5.51 -4.11 -11.05
CA ASN A 96 6.81 -3.86 -11.64
C ASN A 96 6.65 -3.52 -13.12
N ILE A 97 7.26 -2.42 -13.57
CA ILE A 97 7.26 -1.98 -14.95
C ILE A 97 8.64 -2.27 -15.56
N ALA A 98 8.68 -3.25 -16.46
CA ALA A 98 9.86 -3.54 -17.24
C ALA A 98 10.15 -2.43 -18.27
N PRO A 99 11.42 -2.17 -18.61
CA PRO A 99 11.76 -1.27 -19.71
C PRO A 99 11.04 -1.67 -21.00
N GLY A 100 10.43 -0.70 -21.67
CA GLY A 100 9.68 -0.92 -22.92
C GLY A 100 8.27 -1.49 -22.78
N SER A 101 7.78 -1.82 -21.57
CA SER A 101 6.40 -2.31 -21.36
C SER A 101 5.39 -1.23 -20.97
N ALA A 102 5.83 0.01 -20.79
CA ALA A 102 5.00 1.11 -20.29
C ALA A 102 3.72 1.32 -21.11
N ASP A 103 3.81 1.29 -22.44
CA ASP A 103 2.64 1.51 -23.31
C ASP A 103 1.64 0.35 -23.25
N VAL A 104 2.11 -0.86 -22.96
CA VAL A 104 1.24 -2.05 -22.79
C VAL A 104 0.49 -2.00 -21.47
N VAL A 105 1.14 -1.50 -20.41
CA VAL A 105 0.60 -1.51 -19.04
C VAL A 105 -0.23 -0.26 -18.76
N ARG A 106 -0.01 0.85 -19.48
CA ARG A 106 -0.71 2.13 -19.29
C ARG A 106 -2.24 2.02 -19.26
N PRO A 107 -2.93 1.33 -20.21
CA PRO A 107 -4.40 1.24 -20.17
C PRO A 107 -4.92 0.56 -18.90
N TRP A 108 -4.19 -0.42 -18.38
CA TRP A 108 -4.55 -1.11 -17.15
C TRP A 108 -4.36 -0.23 -15.90
N VAL A 109 -3.27 0.54 -15.86
CA VAL A 109 -3.01 1.53 -14.79
C VAL A 109 -4.08 2.63 -14.80
N ASP A 110 -4.42 3.14 -15.98
CA ASP A 110 -5.45 4.17 -16.14
C ASP A 110 -6.82 3.64 -15.65
N ALA A 111 -7.17 2.39 -16.01
CA ALA A 111 -8.40 1.75 -15.54
C ALA A 111 -8.42 1.59 -14.01
N LEU A 112 -7.34 1.13 -13.38
CA LEU A 112 -7.22 1.02 -11.92
C LEU A 112 -7.40 2.37 -11.24
N ARG A 113 -6.74 3.40 -11.76
CA ARG A 113 -6.79 4.76 -11.20
C ARG A 113 -8.17 5.39 -11.33
N ASN A 114 -8.83 5.21 -12.47
CA ASN A 114 -10.20 5.68 -12.69
C ASN A 114 -11.21 5.06 -11.74
N VAL A 115 -10.98 3.82 -11.28
CA VAL A 115 -11.84 3.15 -10.30
C VAL A 115 -11.52 3.55 -8.85
N GLY A 116 -10.34 4.14 -8.61
CA GLY A 116 -9.95 4.65 -7.28
C GLY A 116 -8.83 3.87 -6.60
N PHE A 117 -8.26 2.84 -7.25
CA PHE A 117 -7.08 2.17 -6.72
C PHE A 117 -5.87 3.12 -6.75
N ALA A 118 -5.09 3.15 -5.69
CA ALA A 118 -3.71 3.66 -5.73
C ALA A 118 -2.82 2.65 -6.47
N VAL A 119 -1.87 3.15 -7.26
CA VAL A 119 -0.96 2.30 -8.04
C VAL A 119 0.47 2.73 -7.78
N PHE A 120 1.30 1.80 -7.33
CA PHE A 120 2.73 1.97 -7.13
C PHE A 120 3.45 1.14 -8.19
N ALA A 121 3.95 1.83 -9.21
CA ALA A 121 4.65 1.26 -10.33
C ALA A 121 6.17 1.38 -10.11
N LYS A 122 6.81 0.27 -9.72
CA LYS A 122 8.26 0.21 -9.50
C LYS A 122 8.96 -0.10 -10.84
N PRO A 123 9.95 0.68 -11.29
CA PRO A 123 10.78 0.30 -12.43
C PRO A 123 11.55 -0.99 -12.13
N LYS A 124 11.47 -2.00 -13.02
CA LYS A 124 12.31 -3.20 -12.92
C LYS A 124 13.69 -2.90 -13.52
N ILE A 125 14.70 -2.78 -12.67
CA ILE A 125 16.07 -2.38 -13.04
C ILE A 125 17.02 -3.56 -13.27
N ASP A 126 16.75 -4.70 -12.63
CA ASP A 126 17.49 -5.97 -12.76
C ASP A 126 16.50 -7.15 -12.80
N GLU A 127 16.96 -8.35 -13.19
CA GLU A 127 16.09 -9.54 -13.27
C GLU A 127 15.62 -10.02 -11.88
N ASP A 128 16.39 -9.74 -10.83
CA ASP A 128 16.17 -10.19 -9.45
C ASP A 128 15.38 -9.21 -8.55
N SER A 129 15.07 -7.98 -9.00
CA SER A 129 14.19 -7.06 -8.25
C SER A 129 12.73 -7.47 -8.43
N ASP A 130 12.36 -8.52 -7.69
CA ASP A 130 10.97 -8.91 -7.49
C ASP A 130 10.37 -8.33 -6.18
N VAL A 131 11.13 -7.48 -5.48
CA VAL A 131 10.69 -6.63 -4.35
C VAL A 131 11.31 -5.26 -4.47
#